data_AF-A0AAW1UC50-F1
#
_entry.id   AF-A0AAW1UC50-F1
#
_cell.length_a   1.000
_cell.length_b   1.000
_cell.length_c   1.000
_cell.angle_alpha   90.00
_cell.angle_beta   90.00
_cell.angle_gamma   90.00
#
_symmetry.space_group_name_H-M   'P 1'
#
loop_
_entity.id
_entity.type
_entity.pdbx_description
1 polymer ?
#
loop_
_entity_poly.entity_id
_entity_poly.type
_entity_poly.pdbx_seq_one_letter_code
_entity_poly.pdbx_strand_id
1 'polypeptide(L)'
;MFSILCSFLSLPFIHYGCTCDKIVQKMGFLNLWFSHPRKYGQGSRSCRACSNGHGLIRKYGLNLCRQCFREYAADIGFKKLD
;
A
#
# COMPACT_ATOMS: atom_id res chain seq x y z
N MET A 1 61.49 1.54 -4.95
CA MET A 1 61.74 2.19 -3.64
C MET A 1 60.80 3.39 -3.56
N PHE A 2 59.69 3.40 -2.84
CA PHE A 2 59.32 2.64 -1.65
C PHE A 2 57.82 2.34 -1.69
N SER A 3 57.50 1.07 -1.56
CA SER A 3 56.17 0.52 -1.37
C SER A 3 55.86 0.54 0.13
N ILE A 4 54.82 1.25 0.57
CA ILE A 4 54.12 1.05 1.85
C ILE A 4 52.66 1.46 1.57
N LEU A 5 51.81 0.61 0.99
CA LEU A 5 50.98 -0.42 1.63
C LEU A 5 50.29 0.02 2.94
N CYS A 6 48.96 -0.09 2.90
CA CYS A 6 48.07 -0.47 4.00
C CYS A 6 47.63 0.58 5.04
N SER A 7 46.35 0.93 4.92
CA SER A 7 45.31 0.61 5.92
C SER A 7 44.98 1.65 6.99
N PHE A 8 43.71 1.55 7.43
CA PHE A 8 42.98 2.31 8.46
C PHE A 8 42.22 3.52 7.91
N LEU A 9 41.09 3.31 7.24
CA LEU A 9 39.79 2.89 7.79
C LEU A 9 39.19 3.96 8.73
N SER A 10 37.98 4.39 8.34
CA SER A 10 36.92 4.96 9.16
C SER A 10 37.14 6.34 9.79
N LEU A 11 36.87 7.40 9.03
CA LEU A 11 36.09 8.51 9.57
C LEU A 11 34.75 8.59 8.84
N PRO A 12 33.62 8.45 9.55
CA PRO A 12 32.31 8.44 8.96
C PRO A 12 31.95 9.83 8.45
N PHE A 13 31.40 9.83 7.24
CA PHE A 13 30.56 10.85 6.65
C PHE A 13 29.69 11.54 7.71
N ILE A 14 30.04 12.77 8.08
CA ILE A 14 29.10 13.69 8.74
C ILE A 14 28.18 14.19 7.62
N HIS A 15 27.11 13.43 7.39
CA HIS A 15 25.96 13.90 6.65
C HIS A 15 25.39 15.10 7.43
N TYR A 16 25.59 16.30 6.89
CA TYR A 16 24.76 17.46 7.19
C TYR A 16 23.35 17.20 6.62
N GLY A 17 22.62 16.30 7.28
CA GLY A 17 21.17 16.19 7.16
C GLY A 17 20.57 17.14 8.17
N CYS A 18 20.02 18.25 7.69
CA CYS A 18 19.18 19.17 8.43
C CYS A 18 18.16 18.37 9.26
N THR A 19 18.34 18.27 10.58
CA THR A 19 17.45 17.54 11.49
C THR A 19 16.12 18.26 11.71
N CYS A 20 15.70 19.13 10.80
CA CYS A 20 14.37 19.75 10.84
C CYS A 20 13.36 18.91 10.03
N ASP A 21 13.08 17.68 10.48
CA ASP A 21 11.79 17.05 10.14
C ASP A 21 11.34 15.96 11.14
N LYS A 22 11.71 16.13 12.42
CA LYS A 22 11.11 15.35 13.52
C LYS A 22 10.51 16.21 14.65
N ILE A 23 10.29 17.50 14.41
CA ILE A 23 9.55 18.40 15.31
C ILE A 23 8.19 18.75 14.69
N VAL A 24 7.38 17.74 14.37
CA VAL A 24 5.91 17.88 14.45
C VAL A 24 5.42 16.77 15.38
N GLN A 25 5.93 16.73 16.61
CA GLN A 25 5.31 15.93 17.66
C GLN A 25 4.12 16.72 18.22
N LYS A 26 2.95 16.07 18.15
CA LYS A 26 1.68 16.37 18.84
C LYS A 26 0.82 17.50 18.29
N MET A 27 0.24 17.26 17.12
CA MET A 27 -1.17 17.63 16.92
C MET A 27 -1.97 16.34 17.00
N GLY A 28 -2.99 16.29 17.89
CA GLY A 28 -3.80 15.09 18.14
C GLY A 28 -4.43 14.49 16.87
N PHE A 29 -4.57 15.30 15.83
CA PHE A 29 -4.97 14.90 14.48
C PHE A 29 -4.15 13.74 13.91
N LEU A 30 -2.82 13.74 14.09
CA LEU A 30 -1.93 12.73 13.49
C LEU A 30 -2.10 11.34 14.09
N ASN A 31 -2.48 11.24 15.38
CA ASN A 31 -2.71 9.96 16.05
C ASN A 31 -4.17 9.50 15.95
N LEU A 32 -5.10 10.40 15.59
CA LEU A 32 -6.53 10.10 15.46
C LEU A 32 -6.90 9.65 14.03
N TRP A 33 -6.25 10.23 13.01
CA TRP A 33 -6.50 9.90 11.62
C TRP A 33 -6.09 8.44 11.32
N PHE A 34 -7.00 7.67 10.70
CA PHE A 34 -6.79 6.24 10.40
C PHE A 34 -6.51 5.35 11.64
N SER A 35 -6.89 5.79 12.84
CA SER A 35 -6.71 5.03 14.09
C SER A 35 -7.40 3.65 14.08
N HIS A 36 -8.54 3.51 13.41
CA HIS A 36 -9.26 2.24 13.33
C HIS A 36 -8.61 1.26 12.33
N PRO A 37 -8.26 0.03 12.75
CA PRO A 37 -7.61 -0.96 11.89
C PRO A 37 -8.56 -1.49 10.81
N ARG A 38 -8.26 -1.23 9.54
CA ARG A 38 -9.04 -1.71 8.37
C ARG A 38 -8.54 -3.03 7.78
N LYS A 39 -8.11 -3.97 8.63
CA LYS A 39 -7.58 -5.27 8.18
C LYS A 39 -8.70 -6.23 7.74
N TYR A 40 -9.92 -6.04 8.23
CA TYR A 40 -11.05 -6.96 8.03
C TYR A 40 -12.39 -6.21 7.90
N GLY A 41 -13.46 -6.97 7.63
CA GLY A 41 -14.79 -6.43 7.42
C GLY A 41 -15.02 -5.84 6.01
N GLN A 42 -16.15 -5.17 5.83
CA GLN A 42 -16.56 -4.62 4.54
C GLN A 42 -15.69 -3.43 4.11
N GLY A 43 -15.40 -2.49 5.02
CA GLY A 43 -14.58 -1.31 4.73
C GLY A 43 -13.08 -1.57 4.53
N SER A 44 -12.62 -2.81 4.68
CA SER A 44 -11.25 -3.21 4.35
C SER A 44 -11.05 -3.51 2.87
N ARG A 45 -12.13 -3.77 2.14
CA ARG A 45 -12.09 -4.28 0.77
C ARG A 45 -12.89 -3.37 -0.15
N SER A 46 -12.35 -3.12 -1.32
CA SER A 46 -12.98 -2.34 -2.37
C SER A 46 -12.92 -3.10 -3.69
N CYS A 47 -13.85 -2.78 -4.59
CA CYS A 47 -13.80 -3.24 -5.97
C CYS A 47 -12.54 -2.71 -6.67
N ARG A 48 -11.90 -3.56 -7.47
CA ARG A 48 -10.73 -3.16 -8.29
C ARG A 48 -11.03 -2.08 -9.33
N ALA A 49 -12.23 -2.07 -9.90
CA ALA A 49 -12.63 -1.13 -10.96
C ALA A 49 -13.28 0.15 -10.40
N CYS A 50 -14.34 0.00 -9.60
CA CYS A 50 -15.17 1.15 -9.17
C CYS A 50 -14.89 1.63 -7.74
N SER A 51 -13.89 1.07 -7.05
CA SER A 51 -13.54 1.35 -5.62
C SER A 51 -14.68 1.22 -4.58
N ASN A 52 -15.90 0.86 -5.00
CA ASN A 52 -17.04 0.60 -4.14
C ASN A 52 -16.82 -0.64 -3.25
N GLY A 53 -17.20 -0.53 -1.97
CA GLY A 53 -17.15 -1.63 -1.00
C GLY A 53 -18.44 -2.47 -0.92
N HIS A 54 -19.45 -2.16 -1.74
CA HIS A 54 -20.75 -2.84 -1.73
C HIS A 54 -20.86 -3.89 -2.82
N GLY A 55 -21.48 -5.03 -2.50
CA GLY A 55 -21.76 -6.08 -3.49
C GLY A 55 -20.51 -6.67 -4.15
N LEU A 56 -19.43 -6.78 -3.37
CA LEU A 56 -18.16 -7.34 -3.83
C LEU A 56 -18.27 -8.86 -3.98
N ILE A 57 -18.03 -9.37 -5.18
CA ILE A 57 -17.90 -10.79 -5.48
C ILE A 57 -16.49 -11.23 -5.08
N ARG A 58 -16.43 -12.06 -4.04
CA ARG A 58 -15.19 -12.55 -3.43
C ARG A 58 -14.80 -13.94 -3.88
N LYS A 59 -15.64 -14.59 -4.69
CA LYS A 59 -15.38 -15.94 -5.21
C LYS A 59 -14.24 -15.88 -6.22
N TYR A 60 -13.38 -16.89 -6.20
CA TYR A 60 -12.25 -17.06 -7.12
C TYR A 60 -11.23 -15.90 -7.13
N GLY A 61 -11.20 -15.06 -6.09
CA GLY A 61 -10.21 -13.98 -5.97
C GLY A 61 -10.42 -12.76 -6.88
N LEU A 62 -11.57 -12.68 -7.57
CA LEU A 62 -11.89 -11.61 -8.53
C LEU A 62 -11.91 -10.21 -7.87
N ASN A 63 -12.51 -10.07 -6.68
CA ASN A 63 -12.66 -8.80 -5.96
C ASN A 63 -13.28 -7.69 -6.84
N LEU A 64 -14.37 -8.04 -7.54
CA LEU A 64 -15.13 -7.16 -8.42
C LEU A 64 -16.53 -6.92 -7.88
N CYS A 65 -17.08 -5.74 -8.13
CA CYS A 65 -18.47 -5.43 -7.77
C CYS A 65 -19.45 -6.15 -8.69
N ARG A 66 -20.68 -6.41 -8.25
CA ARG A 66 -21.70 -7.08 -9.10
C ARG A 66 -22.04 -6.36 -10.41
N GLN A 67 -21.92 -5.03 -10.45
CA GLN A 67 -22.14 -4.22 -11.66
C GLN A 67 -20.98 -4.44 -12.63
N CYS A 68 -19.76 -4.18 -12.15
CA CYS A 68 -18.49 -4.42 -12.80
C CYS A 68 -18.39 -5.84 -13.38
N PHE A 69 -18.83 -6.85 -12.63
CA PHE A 69 -18.78 -8.23 -13.07
C PHE A 69 -19.64 -8.49 -14.30
N ARG A 70 -20.79 -7.81 -14.45
CA ARG A 70 -21.65 -7.97 -15.63
C ARG A 70 -21.02 -7.38 -16.89
N GLU A 71 -20.26 -6.29 -16.74
CA GLU A 71 -19.52 -5.66 -17.84
C GLU A 71 -18.36 -6.55 -18.30
N TYR A 72 -17.56 -7.06 -17.35
CA TYR A 72 -16.37 -7.87 -17.65
C TYR A 72 -16.63 -9.38 -17.77
N ALA A 73 -17.86 -9.86 -17.57
CA ALA A 73 -18.17 -11.30 -17.59
C ALA A 73 -17.73 -11.97 -18.89
N ALA A 74 -17.96 -11.32 -20.04
CA ALA A 74 -17.61 -11.83 -21.35
C ALA A 74 -16.08 -11.93 -21.54
N ASP A 75 -15.33 -10.91 -21.09
CA ASP A 75 -13.87 -10.84 -21.23
C ASP A 75 -13.16 -11.85 -20.31
N ILE A 76 -13.73 -12.12 -19.13
CA ILE A 76 -13.22 -13.15 -18.22
C ILE A 76 -13.51 -14.57 -18.76
N GLY A 77 -14.42 -14.69 -19.74
CA GLY A 77 -14.81 -15.96 -20.35
C GLY A 77 -16.02 -16.63 -19.68
N PHE A 78 -16.77 -15.92 -18.82
CA PHE A 78 -18.04 -16.42 -18.33
C PHE A 78 -19.09 -16.35 -19.43
N LYS A 79 -19.63 -17.50 -19.82
CA LYS A 79 -20.77 -17.60 -20.73
C LYS A 79 -22.00 -18.04 -19.94
N LYS A 80 -23.14 -17.43 -20.26
CA LYS A 80 -24.43 -17.93 -19.78
C LYS A 80 -24.73 -19.22 -20.55
N LEU A 81 -24.73 -20.34 -19.84
CA LEU A 81 -25.31 -21.58 -20.32
C LEU A 81 -26.67 -21.66 -19.65
N ASP A 82 -27.73 -21.67 -20.45
CA ASP A 82 -29.11 -21.78 -19.98
C ASP A 82 -29.44 -23.23 -19.57
#